data_AF-A0A6L3ZBY4-F1
#
_entry.id   AF-A0A6L3ZBY4-F1
#
_cell.length_a   1.000
_cell.length_b   1.000
_cell.length_c   1.000
_cell.angle_alpha   90.00
_cell.angle_beta   90.00
_cell.angle_gamma   90.00
#
_symmetry.space_group_name_H-M   'P 1'
#
loop_
_entity.id
_entity.type
_entity.pdbx_description
1 polymer ?
#
loop_
_entity_poly.entity_id
_entity_poly.type
_entity_poly.pdbx_seq_one_letter_code
_entity_poly.pdbx_strand_id
1 'polypeptide(L)'
;MSKIAELSFTPHAIILTAYSIPRPIFAAALIKADKFKRIDFLPDSNPLTYVKQVLDRLPEGVPCFGKTTGFVINYTPDKAIQFNIYGKPIKISCKYFAVGDVSIRI
;
A
#
# COMPACT_ATOMS: atom_id res chain seq x y z
N MET A 1 -27.33 3.92 -3.92
CA MET A 1 -27.39 2.49 -3.54
C MET A 1 -26.04 2.08 -2.98
N SER A 2 -25.83 2.43 -1.71
CA SER A 2 -24.55 2.50 -1.01
C SER A 2 -24.77 1.90 0.37
N LYS A 3 -24.51 0.59 0.55
CA LYS A 3 -24.46 0.00 1.91
C LYS A 3 -23.86 -1.40 2.07
N ILE A 4 -23.39 -2.07 1.01
CA ILE A 4 -22.91 -3.46 1.14
C ILE A 4 -21.36 -3.54 1.17
N ALA A 5 -20.64 -2.52 0.69
CA ALA A 5 -19.17 -2.54 0.62
C ALA A 5 -18.45 -2.04 1.89
N GLU A 6 -19.15 -1.47 2.88
CA GLU A 6 -18.54 -0.91 4.10
C GLU A 6 -18.26 -1.97 5.18
N LEU A 7 -18.88 -3.16 5.10
CA LEU A 7 -18.91 -4.12 6.22
C LEU A 7 -17.65 -4.97 6.42
N SER A 8 -16.61 -4.83 5.59
CA SER A 8 -15.36 -5.61 5.76
C SER A 8 -14.08 -4.92 5.25
N PHE A 9 -14.04 -3.58 5.19
CA PHE A 9 -12.80 -2.90 4.84
C PHE A 9 -11.79 -3.00 5.99
N THR A 10 -10.69 -3.73 5.76
CA THR A 10 -9.55 -3.79 6.68
C THR A 10 -8.53 -2.73 6.29
N PRO A 11 -8.21 -1.78 7.18
CA PRO A 11 -7.14 -0.82 6.93
C PRO A 11 -5.83 -1.55 6.66
N HIS A 12 -5.10 -1.12 5.64
CA HIS A 12 -3.85 -1.75 5.23
C HIS A 12 -2.95 -0.73 4.53
N ALA A 13 -1.65 -1.03 4.48
CA ALA A 13 -0.70 -0.25 3.74
C ALA A 13 -0.23 -0.97 2.47
N ILE A 14 -0.01 -0.18 1.42
CA ILE A 14 0.59 -0.61 0.17
C ILE A 14 1.95 0.07 0.00
N ILE A 15 2.99 -0.72 -0.23
CA ILE A 15 4.35 -0.25 -0.44
C ILE A 15 4.47 0.28 -1.87
N LEU A 16 4.99 1.50 -2.00
CA LEU A 16 5.35 2.11 -3.27
C LEU A 16 6.81 1.80 -3.59
N THR A 17 7.06 1.45 -4.84
CA THR A 17 8.33 0.91 -5.30
C THR A 17 8.77 1.60 -6.57
N ALA A 18 10.06 1.49 -6.91
CA ALA A 18 10.64 2.06 -8.12
C ALA A 18 9.92 1.60 -9.40
N TYR A 19 9.45 0.35 -9.43
CA TYR A 19 8.68 -0.19 -10.55
C TYR A 19 7.22 -0.39 -10.15
N SER A 20 6.31 0.15 -10.95
CA SER A 20 4.87 -0.15 -10.89
C SER A 20 4.55 -1.52 -11.48
N ILE A 21 5.26 -1.90 -12.54
CA ILE A 21 5.16 -3.20 -13.21
C ILE A 21 6.36 -4.06 -12.77
N PRO A 22 6.14 -5.28 -12.27
CA PRO A 22 7.22 -6.13 -11.78
C PRO A 22 8.15 -6.60 -12.91
N ARG A 23 9.45 -6.73 -12.58
CA ARG A 23 10.50 -7.14 -13.51
C ARG A 23 11.49 -8.12 -12.84
N PRO A 24 11.77 -9.28 -13.47
CA PRO A 24 11.04 -9.88 -14.59
C PRO A 24 9.68 -10.44 -14.12
N ILE A 25 8.64 -10.29 -14.95
CA ILE A 25 7.25 -10.60 -14.56
C ILE A 25 7.01 -12.09 -14.25
N PHE A 26 7.71 -13.00 -14.92
CA PHE A 26 7.57 -14.43 -14.66
C PHE A 26 8.03 -14.81 -13.25
N ALA A 27 9.14 -14.22 -12.78
CA ALA A 27 9.65 -14.46 -11.43
C ALA A 27 8.68 -13.89 -10.39
N ALA A 28 8.11 -12.71 -10.66
CA ALA A 28 7.11 -12.11 -9.80
C ALA A 28 5.86 -13.00 -9.65
N ALA A 29 5.41 -13.64 -10.73
CA ALA A 29 4.30 -14.60 -10.69
C ALA A 29 4.66 -15.85 -9.88
N LEU A 30 5.87 -16.40 -10.07
CA LEU A 30 6.33 -17.60 -9.38
C LEU A 30 6.36 -17.43 -7.86
N ILE A 31 6.86 -16.28 -7.38
CA ILE A 31 7.00 -16.01 -5.94
C ILE A 31 5.79 -15.29 -5.34
N LYS A 32 4.76 -14.99 -6.14
CA LYS A 32 3.61 -14.15 -5.74
C LYS A 32 4.06 -12.81 -5.15
N ALA A 33 4.90 -12.10 -5.91
CA ALA A 33 5.61 -10.92 -5.44
C ALA A 33 4.68 -9.76 -5.01
N ASP A 34 3.45 -9.74 -5.52
CA ASP A 34 2.39 -8.81 -5.15
C ASP A 34 2.09 -8.85 -3.64
N LYS A 35 2.19 -10.02 -3.01
CA LYS A 35 1.95 -10.18 -1.56
C LYS A 35 2.93 -9.39 -0.71
N PHE A 36 4.17 -9.22 -1.19
CA PHE A 36 5.18 -8.45 -0.47
C PHE A 36 4.93 -6.94 -0.52
N LYS A 37 3.97 -6.45 -1.32
CA LYS A 37 3.62 -5.03 -1.37
C LYS A 37 2.58 -4.62 -0.34
N ARG A 38 1.98 -5.56 0.39
CA ARG A 38 0.91 -5.27 1.34
C ARG A 38 1.38 -5.50 2.78
N ILE A 39 1.11 -4.53 3.65
CA ILE A 39 1.31 -4.64 5.09
C ILE A 39 -0.07 -4.52 5.74
N ASP A 40 -0.49 -5.57 6.42
CA ASP A 40 -1.69 -5.55 7.25
C ASP A 40 -1.36 -5.04 8.66
N PHE A 41 -2.26 -4.22 9.20
CA PHE A 41 -2.12 -3.70 10.56
C PHE A 41 -2.61 -4.70 11.60
N LEU A 42 -2.17 -4.50 12.84
CA LEU A 42 -2.73 -5.26 13.97
C LEU A 42 -4.23 -4.97 14.10
N PRO A 43 -5.08 -6.01 14.31
CA PRO A 43 -6.50 -5.82 14.60
C PRO A 43 -6.69 -4.84 15.75
N ASP A 44 -7.72 -3.99 15.65
CA ASP A 44 -8.10 -3.00 16.66
C ASP A 44 -7.03 -1.93 17.00
N SER A 45 -5.96 -1.86 16.22
CA SER A 45 -4.91 -0.85 16.44
C SER A 45 -5.38 0.56 16.07
N ASN A 46 -4.92 1.55 16.84
CA ASN A 46 -5.32 2.94 16.63
C ASN A 46 -4.73 3.47 15.30
N PRO A 47 -5.52 4.15 14.45
CA PRO A 47 -5.05 4.75 13.19
C PRO A 47 -3.82 5.65 13.30
N LEU A 48 -3.58 6.27 14.46
CA LEU A 48 -2.39 7.07 14.73
C LEU A 48 -1.10 6.23 14.74
N THR A 49 -1.21 4.93 15.02
CA THR A 49 -0.07 4.00 15.06
C THR A 49 0.28 3.41 13.71
N TYR A 50 -0.57 3.54 12.69
CA TYR A 50 -0.37 2.87 11.39
C TYR A 50 0.92 3.29 10.72
N VAL A 51 1.27 4.59 10.73
CA VAL A 51 2.54 5.07 10.16
C VAL A 51 3.73 4.39 10.82
N LYS A 52 3.71 4.29 12.16
CA LYS A 52 4.78 3.61 12.90
C LYS A 52 4.85 2.12 12.55
N GLN A 53 3.72 1.43 12.53
CA GLN A 53 3.65 0.01 12.15
C GLN A 53 4.18 -0.24 10.73
N VAL A 54 3.97 0.68 9.78
CA VAL A 54 4.55 0.59 8.44
C VAL A 54 6.05 0.79 8.49
N LEU A 55 6.54 1.85 9.14
CA LEU A 55 7.97 2.16 9.20
C LEU A 55 8.78 1.02 9.84
N ASP A 56 8.25 0.40 10.89
CA ASP A 56 8.89 -0.73 11.57
C ASP A 56 9.01 -1.98 10.68
N ARG A 57 8.22 -2.07 9.61
CA ARG A 57 8.15 -3.23 8.69
C ARG A 57 8.51 -2.87 7.25
N LEU A 58 8.93 -1.64 6.98
CA LEU A 58 9.13 -1.15 5.63
C LEU A 58 10.42 -1.75 5.05
N PRO A 59 10.35 -2.59 4.00
CA PRO A 59 11.55 -3.16 3.43
C PRO A 59 12.28 -2.11 2.58
N GLU A 60 13.61 -2.23 2.47
CA GLU A 60 14.39 -1.37 1.56
C GLU A 60 13.99 -1.55 0.08
N GLY A 61 13.47 -2.73 -0.26
CA GLY A 61 12.95 -3.03 -1.58
C GLY A 61 12.06 -4.27 -1.59
N VAL A 62 11.28 -4.39 -2.64
CA VAL A 62 10.36 -5.51 -2.84
C VAL A 62 10.87 -6.34 -4.02
N PRO A 63 10.96 -7.68 -3.89
CA PRO A 63 11.36 -8.56 -4.99
C PRO A 63 10.60 -8.24 -6.28
N CYS A 64 11.32 -8.15 -7.40
CA CYS A 64 10.80 -7.79 -8.72
C CYS A 64 10.22 -6.37 -8.87
N PHE A 65 10.02 -5.61 -7.80
CA PHE A 65 9.45 -4.26 -7.84
C PHE A 65 10.48 -3.16 -7.55
N GLY A 66 11.68 -3.53 -7.10
CA GLY A 66 12.82 -2.63 -6.88
C GLY A 66 12.78 -1.94 -5.52
N LYS A 67 13.55 -0.86 -5.37
CA LYS A 67 13.64 -0.10 -4.11
C LYS A 67 12.30 0.50 -3.70
N THR A 68 12.06 0.53 -2.39
CA THR A 68 10.92 1.20 -1.80
C THR A 68 11.08 2.72 -1.90
N THR A 69 10.04 3.40 -2.37
CA THR A 69 10.02 4.85 -2.56
C THR A 69 9.04 5.55 -1.61
N GLY A 70 8.20 4.77 -0.93
CA GLY A 70 7.24 5.25 0.06
C GLY A 70 6.16 4.22 0.30
N PHE A 71 5.03 4.66 0.83
CA PHE A 71 3.88 3.79 1.08
C PHE A 71 2.59 4.58 1.08
N VAL A 72 1.48 3.89 0.90
CA VAL A 72 0.12 4.44 1.03
C VAL A 72 -0.57 3.70 2.14
N ILE A 73 -1.21 4.42 3.06
CA ILE A 73 -2.10 3.84 4.06
C ILE A 73 -3.53 4.06 3.59
N ASN A 74 -4.27 2.98 3.37
CA ASN A 74 -5.70 3.03 3.16
C ASN A 74 -6.40 2.91 4.51
N TYR A 75 -6.99 4.01 4.97
CA TYR A 75 -7.71 4.07 6.24
C TYR A 75 -9.15 3.60 6.09
N THR A 76 -9.80 4.02 5.02
CA THR A 76 -11.17 3.65 4.63
C THR A 76 -11.23 3.55 3.10
N PRO A 77 -12.31 3.00 2.51
CA PRO A 77 -12.47 2.94 1.05
C PRO A 77 -12.30 4.31 0.36
N ASP A 78 -12.67 5.38 1.04
CA ASP A 78 -12.64 6.75 0.51
C ASP A 78 -11.47 7.59 1.08
N LYS A 79 -10.55 6.99 1.83
CA LYS A 79 -9.43 7.72 2.44
C LYS A 79 -8.14 6.94 2.37
N ALA A 80 -7.26 7.41 1.49
CA ALA A 80 -5.87 6.98 1.43
C ALA A 80 -4.92 8.16 1.62
N ILE A 81 -3.81 7.92 2.31
CA ILE A 81 -2.74 8.91 2.48
C ILE A 81 -1.44 8.29 2.03
N GLN A 82 -0.75 8.98 1.12
CA GLN A 82 0.58 8.62 0.66
C GLN A 82 1.63 9.29 1.53
N PHE A 83 2.63 8.51 1.93
CA PHE A 83 3.76 8.91 2.73
C PHE A 83 5.07 8.63 2.00
N ASN A 84 6.12 9.39 2.32
CA ASN A 84 7.48 9.06 1.93
C ASN A 84 8.06 7.95 2.82
N ILE A 85 9.29 7.50 2.52
CA ILE A 85 10.01 6.49 3.31
C ILE A 85 10.28 6.89 4.77
N TYR A 86 10.13 8.18 5.11
CA TYR A 86 10.32 8.71 6.46
C TYR A 86 8.98 8.90 7.21
N GLY A 87 7.86 8.49 6.61
CA GLY A 87 6.53 8.64 7.22
C GLY A 87 5.95 10.06 7.17
N LYS A 88 6.52 10.95 6.34
CA LYS A 88 5.95 12.28 6.11
C LYS A 88 4.85 12.19 5.04
N PRO A 89 3.65 12.75 5.28
CA PRO A 89 2.56 12.73 4.30
C PRO A 89 2.93 13.61 3.09
N ILE A 90 2.70 13.07 1.89
CA ILE A 90 2.94 13.76 0.61
C ILE A 90 1.61 14.13 -0.05
N LYS A 91 0.61 13.23 0.01
CA LYS A 91 -0.64 13.38 -0.72
C LYS A 91 -1.80 12.70 0.01
N ILE A 92 -2.96 13.34 -0.01
CA ILE A 92 -4.23 12.78 0.45
C ILE A 92 -5.09 12.46 -0.78
N SER A 93 -5.73 11.31 -0.77
CA SER A 93 -6.58 10.82 -1.85
C SER A 93 -7.94 10.37 -1.31
N CYS A 94 -9.02 10.75 -1.99
CA CYS A 94 -10.39 10.35 -1.66
C CYS A 94 -10.78 8.97 -2.24
N LYS A 95 -9.79 8.11 -2.52
CA LYS A 95 -9.95 6.75 -3.06
C LYS A 95 -8.86 5.87 -2.46
N TYR A 96 -9.20 4.64 -2.09
CA TYR A 96 -8.23 3.63 -1.68
C TYR A 96 -7.32 3.20 -2.84
N PHE A 97 -6.10 2.77 -2.52
CA PHE A 97 -5.15 2.22 -3.47
C PHE A 97 -5.09 0.69 -3.36
N ALA A 98 -5.39 -0.04 -4.42
CA ALA A 98 -5.20 -1.50 -4.48
C ALA A 98 -3.85 -1.86 -5.11
N VAL A 99 -3.29 -3.03 -4.75
CA VAL A 99 -2.17 -3.61 -5.51
C VAL A 99 -2.68 -3.96 -6.91
N GLY A 100 -1.97 -3.49 -7.94
CA GLY A 100 -2.38 -3.66 -9.34
C GLY A 100 -3.26 -2.55 -9.90
N ASP A 101 -3.60 -1.53 -9.09
CA ASP A 101 -4.31 -0.35 -9.58
C ASP A 101 -3.36 0.52 -10.42
N VAL A 102 -3.81 0.86 -11.64
CA VAL A 102 -3.08 1.73 -12.57
C VAL A 102 -3.80 3.07 -12.62
N SER A 103 -3.25 4.06 -11.91
CA SER A 103 -3.65 5.45 -12.10
C SER A 103 -2.98 6.02 -13.35
N ILE A 104 -3.66 5.95 -14.49
CA ILE A 104 -3.23 6.67 -15.70
C ILE A 104 -3.52 8.16 -15.47
N ARG A 105 -2.47 8.97 -15.34
CA ARG A 105 -2.58 10.42 -15.51
C ARG A 105 -2.45 10.71 -17.01
N ILE A 106 -3.56 11.14 -17.63
CA ILE A 106 -3.56 11.78 -18.95
C ILE A 106 -3.32 13.26 -18.72
#